data_AF-A0A7S4VSQ5-F1
#
_entry.id   AF-A0A7S4VSQ5-F1
#
_cell.length_a   1.000
_cell.length_b   1.000
_cell.length_c   1.000
_cell.angle_alpha   90.00
_cell.angle_beta   90.00
_cell.angle_gamma   90.00
#
_symmetry.space_group_name_H-M   'P 1'
#
loop_
_entity.id
_entity.type
_entity.pdbx_description
1 polymer ?
#
loop_
_entity_poly.entity_id
_entity_poly.type
_entity_poly.pdbx_seq_one_letter_code
_entity_poly.pdbx_strand_id
1 'polypeptide(L)'
;RRATRYGQQILKAEPGFFATLIPVVVDTFGEAYPELVKNQDTILEIVKEEEEAFSTMLDRGIKFFTELESELKEEGKKQVTGDKAFFLYDTLGFPIDLTELMAEEAGLTVDSDGFTNEMEAQKQRSRDARAKAKGGGTKRLEFIAEQTAWLAENGVKATDDSSKYAWDVETAASIKAVFGTDGFLEEGSSVGSGETVGIVLDKSSFYAEAG
;
A
#
# COMPACT_ATOMS: atom_id res chain seq x y z
N ARG A 1 6.82 9.17 -13.05
CA ARG A 1 7.98 9.38 -12.15
C ARG A 1 9.29 9.69 -12.90
N ARG A 2 9.98 8.74 -13.54
CA ARG A 2 11.22 9.04 -14.31
C ARG A 2 11.02 10.10 -15.38
N ALA A 3 10.01 9.94 -16.23
CA ALA A 3 9.69 10.94 -17.26
C ALA A 3 9.39 12.32 -16.66
N THR A 4 8.60 12.38 -15.58
CA THR A 4 8.30 13.60 -14.83
C THR A 4 9.57 14.30 -14.31
N ARG A 5 10.53 13.56 -13.75
CA ARG A 5 11.84 14.10 -13.36
C ARG A 5 12.53 14.76 -14.54
N TYR A 6 12.69 14.05 -15.66
CA TYR A 6 13.37 14.62 -16.83
C TYR A 6 12.64 15.87 -17.36
N GLY A 7 11.31 15.82 -17.41
CA GLY A 7 10.47 16.97 -17.77
C GLY A 7 10.78 18.20 -16.92
N GLN A 8 10.74 18.07 -15.59
CA GLN A 8 10.91 19.21 -14.69
C GLN A 8 12.38 19.64 -14.52
N GLN A 9 13.29 18.69 -14.31
CA GLN A 9 14.70 19.00 -14.00
C GLN A 9 15.50 19.40 -15.23
N ILE A 10 15.34 18.68 -16.34
CA ILE A 10 16.15 18.84 -17.55
C ILE A 10 15.46 19.76 -18.55
N LEU A 11 14.17 19.50 -18.84
CA LEU A 11 13.42 20.27 -19.83
C LEU A 11 12.77 21.54 -19.25
N LYS A 12 12.82 21.73 -17.93
CA LYS A 12 12.20 22.86 -17.21
C LYS A 12 10.71 23.01 -17.51
N ALA A 13 10.03 21.87 -17.68
CA ALA A 13 8.59 21.81 -17.87
C ALA A 13 7.87 22.06 -16.53
N GLU A 14 6.71 22.70 -16.62
CA GLU A 14 5.82 22.91 -15.47
C GLU A 14 5.19 21.59 -14.99
N PRO A 15 4.84 21.46 -13.70
CA PRO A 15 4.06 20.34 -13.19
C PRO A 15 2.77 20.13 -13.99
N GLY A 16 2.43 18.86 -14.27
CA GLY A 16 1.25 18.52 -15.08
C GLY A 16 1.55 18.41 -16.58
N PHE A 17 2.77 18.75 -17.02
CA PHE A 17 3.18 18.61 -18.42
C PHE A 17 3.04 17.17 -18.93
N PHE A 18 3.36 16.16 -18.11
CA PHE A 18 3.35 14.79 -18.60
C PHE A 18 1.94 14.32 -18.96
N ALA A 19 0.93 14.72 -18.18
CA ALA A 19 -0.48 14.46 -18.51
C ALA A 19 -0.89 15.08 -19.87
N THR A 20 -0.30 16.21 -20.27
CA THR A 20 -0.61 16.85 -21.57
C THR A 20 -0.17 16.02 -22.79
N LEU A 21 0.68 15.01 -22.59
CA LEU A 21 1.12 14.11 -23.65
C LEU A 21 0.11 12.98 -23.93
N ILE A 22 -0.79 12.68 -22.99
CA ILE A 22 -1.77 11.60 -23.12
C ILE A 22 -2.67 11.78 -24.35
N PRO A 23 -3.27 12.96 -24.61
CA PRO A 23 -4.07 13.17 -25.83
C PRO A 23 -3.29 12.89 -27.12
N VAL A 24 -1.99 13.23 -27.18
CA VAL A 24 -1.14 13.00 -28.36
C VAL A 24 -0.90 11.51 -28.59
N VAL A 25 -0.70 10.75 -27.51
CA VAL A 25 -0.55 9.29 -27.59
C VAL A 25 -1.85 8.64 -28.06
N VAL A 26 -3.00 9.07 -27.53
CA VAL A 26 -4.30 8.54 -27.96
C VAL A 26 -4.59 8.89 -29.41
N ASP A 27 -4.27 10.10 -29.87
CA ASP A 27 -4.42 10.50 -31.28
C ASP A 27 -3.53 9.64 -32.21
N THR A 28 -2.30 9.36 -31.79
CA THR A 28 -1.34 8.58 -32.61
C THR A 28 -1.68 7.09 -32.67
N PHE A 29 -2.17 6.51 -31.58
CA PHE A 29 -2.33 5.06 -31.43
C PHE A 29 -3.78 4.58 -31.31
N GLY A 30 -4.75 5.49 -31.17
CA GLY A 30 -6.14 5.17 -30.87
C GLY A 30 -6.84 4.33 -31.94
N GLU A 31 -6.42 4.42 -33.21
CA GLU A 31 -6.95 3.57 -34.28
C GLU A 31 -6.58 2.10 -34.09
N ALA A 32 -5.35 1.83 -33.64
CA ALA A 32 -4.86 0.47 -33.39
C ALA A 32 -5.32 -0.07 -32.03
N TYR A 33 -5.54 0.82 -31.06
CA TYR A 33 -5.90 0.50 -29.68
C TYR A 33 -7.13 1.31 -29.22
N PRO A 34 -8.36 0.92 -29.63
CA PRO A 34 -9.59 1.64 -29.29
C PRO A 34 -9.86 1.77 -27.79
N GLU A 35 -9.29 0.88 -26.97
CA GLU A 35 -9.34 0.96 -25.51
C GLU A 35 -8.64 2.19 -24.94
N LEU A 36 -7.64 2.75 -25.64
CA LEU A 36 -6.99 3.99 -25.25
C LEU A 36 -7.94 5.18 -25.39
N VAL A 37 -8.70 5.21 -26.48
CA VAL A 37 -9.72 6.25 -26.73
C VAL A 37 -10.83 6.15 -25.68
N LYS A 38 -11.31 4.93 -25.40
CA LYS A 38 -12.40 4.70 -24.44
C LYS A 38 -12.03 5.11 -23.01
N ASN A 39 -10.79 4.87 -22.60
CA ASN A 39 -10.33 5.11 -21.23
C ASN A 39 -9.47 6.38 -21.09
N GLN A 40 -9.43 7.24 -22.11
CA GLN A 40 -8.54 8.41 -22.15
C GLN A 40 -8.70 9.29 -20.91
N ASP A 41 -9.93 9.62 -20.52
CA ASP A 41 -10.19 10.51 -19.37
C ASP A 41 -9.69 9.89 -18.06
N THR A 42 -9.92 8.59 -17.85
CA THR A 42 -9.44 7.86 -16.68
C THR A 42 -7.91 7.78 -16.65
N ILE A 43 -7.27 7.50 -17.79
CA ILE A 43 -5.80 7.47 -17.89
C ILE A 43 -5.23 8.86 -17.59
N LEU A 44 -5.84 9.91 -18.14
CA LEU A 44 -5.43 11.29 -17.91
C LEU A 44 -5.53 11.66 -16.43
N GLU A 45 -6.64 11.34 -15.78
CA GLU A 45 -6.88 11.62 -14.36
C GLU A 45 -5.84 10.92 -13.48
N ILE A 46 -5.64 9.61 -13.66
CA ILE A 46 -4.64 8.84 -12.90
C ILE A 46 -3.24 9.40 -13.08
N VAL A 47 -2.84 9.71 -14.32
CA VAL A 47 -1.51 10.25 -14.61
C VAL A 47 -1.33 11.63 -13.97
N LYS A 48 -2.37 12.47 -14.00
CA LYS A 48 -2.34 13.80 -13.39
C LYS A 48 -2.23 13.73 -11.88
N GLU A 49 -3.04 12.90 -11.22
CA GLU A 49 -2.97 12.70 -9.76
C GLU A 49 -1.59 12.19 -9.33
N GLU A 50 -1.06 11.20 -10.05
CA GLU A 50 0.27 10.65 -9.79
C GLU A 50 1.37 11.70 -10.04
N GLU A 51 1.23 12.56 -11.06
CA GLU A 51 2.18 13.63 -11.35
C GLU A 51 2.17 14.71 -10.26
N GLU A 52 1.00 15.14 -9.78
CA GLU A 52 0.86 16.11 -8.69
C GLU A 52 1.43 15.56 -7.36
N ALA A 53 1.07 14.32 -7.02
CA ALA A 53 1.58 13.63 -5.83
C ALA A 53 3.11 13.49 -5.90
N PHE A 54 3.64 13.08 -7.06
CA PHE A 54 5.06 12.88 -7.25
C PHE A 54 5.84 14.20 -7.28
N SER A 55 5.31 15.28 -7.87
CA SER A 55 6.02 16.57 -7.96
C SER A 55 6.39 17.10 -6.57
N THR A 56 5.48 16.99 -5.60
CA THR A 56 5.73 17.44 -4.22
C THR A 56 6.81 16.60 -3.54
N MET A 57 6.84 15.29 -3.80
CA MET A 57 7.86 14.38 -3.27
C MET A 57 9.22 14.59 -3.95
N LEU A 58 9.20 14.83 -5.27
CA LEU A 58 10.36 15.00 -6.13
C LEU A 58 11.24 16.15 -5.67
N ASP A 59 10.65 17.31 -5.37
CA ASP A 59 11.41 18.48 -4.90
C ASP A 59 12.15 18.20 -3.58
N ARG A 60 11.49 17.50 -2.65
CA ARG A 60 12.08 17.13 -1.35
C ARG A 60 13.19 16.08 -1.52
N GLY A 61 12.94 15.05 -2.33
CA GLY A 61 13.91 14.00 -2.62
C GLY A 61 15.17 14.54 -3.31
N ILE A 62 14.99 15.42 -4.31
CA ILE A 62 16.12 16.04 -5.03
C ILE A 62 16.93 16.95 -4.11
N LYS A 63 16.27 17.77 -3.29
CA LYS A 63 16.97 18.63 -2.34
C LYS A 63 17.83 17.80 -1.38
N PHE A 64 17.24 16.76 -0.78
CA PHE A 64 17.96 15.87 0.13
C PHE A 64 19.13 15.16 -0.57
N PHE A 65 18.92 14.66 -1.80
CA PHE A 65 19.99 14.02 -2.56
C PHE A 65 21.14 14.99 -2.88
N THR A 66 20.83 16.24 -3.23
CA THR A 66 21.85 17.26 -3.55
C THR A 66 22.69 17.63 -2.32
N GLU A 67 22.06 17.71 -1.15
CA GLU A 67 22.73 17.89 0.14
C GLU A 67 23.66 16.69 0.43
N LEU A 68 23.14 15.47 0.29
CA LEU A 68 23.90 14.23 0.46
C LEU A 68 25.09 14.12 -0.51
N GLU A 69 24.90 14.49 -1.78
CA GLU A 69 25.95 14.53 -2.79
C GLU A 69 27.08 15.47 -2.38
N SER A 70 26.73 16.64 -1.84
CA SER A 70 27.70 17.64 -1.38
C SER A 70 28.49 17.13 -0.18
N GLU A 71 27.81 16.53 0.80
CA GLU A 71 28.44 15.89 1.97
C GLU A 71 29.42 14.78 1.55
N LEU A 72 29.00 13.88 0.66
CA LEU A 72 29.85 12.79 0.18
C LEU A 72 31.10 13.31 -0.55
N LYS A 73 30.96 14.38 -1.34
CA LYS A 73 32.09 15.02 -2.03
C LYS A 73 33.06 15.66 -1.04
N GLU A 74 32.57 16.34 0.00
CA GLU A 74 33.41 16.91 1.07
C GLU A 74 34.17 15.82 1.85
N GLU A 75 33.52 14.70 2.12
CA GLU A 75 34.12 13.55 2.81
C GLU A 75 35.01 12.67 1.90
N GLY A 76 35.06 12.95 0.59
CA GLY A 76 35.78 12.14 -0.40
C GLY A 76 35.20 10.74 -0.61
N LYS A 77 33.93 10.52 -0.23
CA LYS A 77 33.19 9.28 -0.42
C LYS A 77 32.51 9.28 -1.78
N LYS A 78 32.32 8.08 -2.35
CA LYS A 78 31.66 7.89 -3.65
C LYS A 78 30.41 7.02 -3.61
N GLN A 79 29.97 6.63 -2.42
CA GLN A 79 28.85 5.71 -2.25
C GLN A 79 27.78 6.32 -1.36
N VAL A 80 26.55 6.38 -1.87
CA VAL A 80 25.33 6.59 -1.09
C VAL A 80 25.06 5.32 -0.31
N THR A 81 25.04 5.42 1.01
CA THR A 81 24.82 4.27 1.90
C THR A 81 23.38 3.77 1.84
N GLY A 82 23.20 2.48 2.16
CA GLY A 82 21.89 1.83 2.11
C GLY A 82 20.84 2.48 2.99
N ASP A 83 21.22 3.01 4.16
CA ASP A 83 20.34 3.74 5.08
C ASP A 83 19.83 5.05 4.48
N LYS A 84 20.67 5.78 3.75
CA LYS A 84 20.31 7.04 3.08
C LYS A 84 19.42 6.78 1.87
N ALA A 85 19.74 5.76 1.08
CA ALA A 85 18.89 5.31 -0.02
C ALA A 85 17.53 4.81 0.49
N PHE A 86 17.52 4.10 1.62
CA PHE A 86 16.30 3.64 2.27
C PHE A 86 15.45 4.80 2.81
N PHE A 87 16.07 5.82 3.41
CA PHE A 87 15.37 7.03 3.85
C PHE A 87 14.70 7.77 2.68
N LEU A 88 15.40 7.93 1.55
CA LEU A 88 14.84 8.50 0.33
C LEU A 88 13.59 7.72 -0.13
N TYR A 89 13.65 6.39 -0.10
CA TYR A 89 12.52 5.53 -0.48
C TYR A 89 11.36 5.56 0.51
N ASP A 90 11.61 5.23 1.78
CA ASP A 90 10.57 5.02 2.79
C ASP A 90 9.95 6.33 3.29
N THR A 91 10.80 7.35 3.55
CA THR A 91 10.34 8.61 4.15
C THR A 91 9.97 9.65 3.10
N LEU A 92 10.73 9.74 2.01
CA LEU A 92 10.52 10.76 0.97
C LEU A 92 9.75 10.24 -0.25
N GLY A 93 9.41 8.95 -0.28
CA GLY A 93 8.68 8.33 -1.40
C GLY A 93 9.49 8.30 -2.71
N PHE A 94 10.81 8.50 -2.62
CA PHE A 94 11.71 8.65 -3.76
C PHE A 94 12.16 7.27 -4.26
N PRO A 95 11.76 6.86 -5.47
CA PRO A 95 12.11 5.54 -6.01
C PRO A 95 13.62 5.28 -6.00
N ILE A 96 14.04 4.07 -5.61
CA ILE A 96 15.45 3.66 -5.61
C ILE A 96 16.09 3.82 -6.98
N ASP A 97 15.37 3.49 -8.06
CA ASP A 97 15.82 3.66 -9.44
C ASP A 97 16.21 5.12 -9.76
N LEU A 98 15.53 6.10 -9.15
CA LEU A 98 15.87 7.51 -9.34
C LEU A 98 17.08 7.92 -8.52
N THR A 99 17.22 7.39 -7.31
CA THR A 99 18.44 7.57 -6.49
C THR A 99 19.66 7.01 -7.20
N GLU A 100 19.58 5.80 -7.77
CA GLU A 100 20.66 5.18 -8.53
C GLU A 100 21.03 5.99 -9.76
N LEU A 101 20.03 6.44 -10.53
CA LEU A 101 20.24 7.28 -11.70
C LEU A 101 20.90 8.62 -11.35
N MET A 102 20.46 9.28 -10.27
CA MET A 102 21.06 10.54 -9.81
C MET A 102 22.49 10.33 -9.29
N ALA A 103 22.74 9.20 -8.61
CA ALA A 103 24.07 8.84 -8.17
C ALA A 103 25.01 8.64 -9.37
N GLU A 104 24.58 7.90 -10.38
CA GLU A 104 25.35 7.69 -11.60
C GLU A 104 25.70 9.00 -12.30
N GLU A 105 24.72 9.91 -12.46
CA GLU A 105 24.92 11.24 -13.05
C GLU A 105 25.92 12.11 -12.24
N ALA A 106 25.98 11.92 -10.93
CA ALA A 106 26.93 12.60 -10.03
C ALA A 106 28.29 11.89 -9.91
N GLY A 107 28.49 10.74 -10.57
CA GLY A 107 29.69 9.92 -10.44
C GLY A 107 29.79 9.17 -9.09
N LEU A 108 28.66 8.94 -8.44
CA LEU A 108 28.47 8.19 -7.21
C LEU A 108 27.86 6.81 -7.50
N THR A 109 27.90 5.91 -6.52
CA THR A 109 27.23 4.60 -6.54
C THR A 109 26.24 4.50 -5.37
N VAL A 110 25.26 3.62 -5.46
CA VAL A 110 24.36 3.31 -4.32
C VAL A 110 24.72 1.95 -3.74
N ASP A 111 24.69 1.83 -2.42
CA ASP A 111 24.80 0.55 -1.71
C ASP A 111 23.45 -0.19 -1.75
N SER A 112 23.20 -0.91 -2.84
CA SER A 112 21.97 -1.68 -3.06
C SER A 112 21.80 -2.85 -2.08
N ASP A 113 22.90 -3.44 -1.63
CA ASP A 113 22.89 -4.51 -0.61
C ASP A 113 22.47 -3.94 0.75
N GLY A 114 23.06 -2.80 1.16
CA GLY A 114 22.65 -2.07 2.36
C GLY A 114 21.19 -1.64 2.32
N PHE A 115 20.71 -1.16 1.17
CA PHE A 115 19.29 -0.81 0.99
C PHE A 115 18.38 -2.04 1.18
N THR A 116 18.75 -3.18 0.60
CA THR A 116 17.99 -4.42 0.72
C THR A 116 17.95 -4.91 2.18
N ASN A 117 19.07 -4.81 2.89
CA ASN A 117 19.13 -5.12 4.32
C ASN A 117 18.18 -4.24 5.15
N GLU A 118 18.08 -2.94 4.84
CA GLU A 118 17.13 -2.03 5.51
C GLU A 118 15.67 -2.36 5.18
N MET A 119 15.37 -2.72 3.93
CA MET A 119 14.06 -3.18 3.51
C MET A 119 13.64 -4.45 4.27
N GLU A 120 14.55 -5.41 4.43
CA GLU A 120 14.33 -6.63 5.22
C GLU A 120 14.15 -6.30 6.70
N ALA A 121 14.98 -5.43 7.26
CA ALA A 121 14.87 -4.98 8.64
C ALA A 121 13.55 -4.26 8.91
N GLN A 122 13.06 -3.43 7.98
CA GLN A 122 11.75 -2.79 8.09
C GLN A 122 10.60 -3.81 8.02
N LYS A 123 10.70 -4.77 7.10
CA LYS A 123 9.72 -5.87 6.99
C LYS A 123 9.67 -6.71 8.26
N GLN A 124 10.83 -7.01 8.85
CA GLN A 124 10.92 -7.73 10.11
C GLN A 124 10.39 -6.88 11.27
N ARG A 125 10.74 -5.59 11.35
CA ARG A 125 10.16 -4.64 12.33
C ARG A 125 8.64 -4.59 12.23
N SER A 126 8.06 -4.59 11.03
CA SER A 126 6.61 -4.63 10.83
C SER A 126 6.00 -5.95 11.31
N ARG A 127 6.65 -7.09 11.04
CA ARG A 127 6.24 -8.41 11.55
C ARG A 127 6.33 -8.50 13.06
N ASP A 128 7.41 -8.01 13.66
CA ASP A 128 7.64 -8.01 15.09
C ASP A 128 6.70 -7.02 15.80
N ALA A 129 6.40 -5.88 15.18
CA ALA A 129 5.38 -4.95 15.69
C ALA A 129 3.99 -5.59 15.65
N ARG A 130 3.65 -6.33 14.57
CA ARG A 130 2.41 -7.13 14.50
C ARG A 130 2.43 -8.24 15.56
N ALA A 131 3.55 -8.93 15.77
CA ALA A 131 3.69 -9.99 16.77
C ALA A 131 3.66 -9.45 18.22
N LYS A 132 4.23 -8.26 18.48
CA LYS A 132 4.16 -7.56 19.78
C LYS A 132 2.78 -6.98 20.03
N ALA A 133 2.08 -6.51 18.99
CA ALA A 133 0.67 -6.18 19.08
C ALA A 133 -0.20 -7.41 19.37
N LYS A 134 0.22 -8.62 18.95
CA LYS A 134 -0.35 -9.91 19.39
C LYS A 134 0.07 -10.32 20.82
N GLY A 135 1.16 -9.77 21.36
CA GLY A 135 1.69 -10.09 22.70
C GLY A 135 1.06 -9.30 23.86
N GLY A 136 0.20 -8.32 23.57
CA GLY A 136 -0.53 -7.54 24.56
C GLY A 136 -1.84 -8.20 25.00
N GLY A 137 -1.79 -9.40 25.56
CA GLY A 137 -2.81 -9.97 26.47
C GLY A 137 -4.27 -10.14 26.02
N THR A 138 -4.68 -9.62 24.87
CA THR A 138 -5.99 -9.89 24.28
C THR A 138 -5.76 -10.76 23.08
N LYS A 139 -6.00 -12.08 23.21
CA LYS A 139 -6.11 -12.99 22.06
C LYS A 139 -7.14 -12.35 21.11
N ARG A 140 -6.69 -11.72 20.04
CA ARG A 140 -7.58 -11.12 19.05
C ARG A 140 -8.29 -12.29 18.35
N LEU A 141 -9.61 -12.21 18.23
CA LEU A 141 -10.37 -13.17 17.44
C LEU A 141 -9.91 -13.04 15.99
N GLU A 142 -9.14 -14.01 15.53
CA GLU A 142 -8.71 -14.09 14.14
C GLU A 142 -9.56 -15.13 13.43
N PHE A 143 -10.21 -14.71 12.35
CA PHE A 143 -10.97 -15.60 11.49
C PHE A 143 -10.04 -16.09 10.37
N ILE A 144 -9.36 -17.21 10.63
CA ILE A 144 -8.36 -17.80 9.72
C ILE A 144 -8.93 -19.05 9.01
N ALA A 145 -8.10 -19.69 8.19
CA ALA A 145 -8.51 -20.82 7.34
C ALA A 145 -9.18 -21.96 8.12
N GLU A 146 -8.75 -22.21 9.35
CA GLU A 146 -9.29 -23.26 10.24
C GLU A 146 -10.76 -23.01 10.59
N GLN A 147 -11.14 -21.76 10.91
CA GLN A 147 -12.53 -21.42 11.23
C GLN A 147 -13.41 -21.49 9.99
N THR A 148 -12.90 -21.07 8.82
CA THR A 148 -13.65 -21.17 7.56
C THR A 148 -13.88 -22.62 7.13
N ALA A 149 -12.92 -23.51 7.39
CA ALA A 149 -13.06 -24.94 7.11
C ALA A 149 -14.12 -25.57 8.02
N TRP A 150 -14.10 -25.26 9.33
CA TRP A 150 -15.09 -25.75 10.28
C TRP A 150 -16.52 -25.33 9.89
N LEU A 151 -16.71 -24.08 9.45
CA LEU A 151 -18.02 -23.59 9.01
C LEU A 151 -18.55 -24.33 7.79
N ALA A 152 -17.67 -24.60 6.82
CA ALA A 152 -18.03 -25.36 5.64
C ALA A 152 -18.41 -26.81 6.00
N GLU A 153 -17.66 -27.46 6.89
CA GLU A 153 -17.96 -28.82 7.37
C GLU A 153 -19.27 -28.89 8.17
N ASN A 154 -19.61 -27.83 8.91
CA ASN A 154 -20.86 -27.73 9.68
C ASN A 154 -22.03 -27.15 8.87
N GLY A 155 -21.87 -27.00 7.55
CA GLY A 155 -22.94 -26.57 6.64
C GLY A 155 -23.37 -25.11 6.82
N VAL A 156 -22.55 -24.28 7.48
CA VAL A 156 -22.81 -22.84 7.61
C VAL A 156 -22.40 -22.18 6.29
N LYS A 157 -23.38 -21.58 5.61
CA LYS A 157 -23.15 -20.84 4.36
C LYS A 157 -22.46 -19.50 4.65
N ALA A 158 -21.76 -18.98 3.66
CA ALA A 158 -21.19 -17.63 3.71
C ALA A 158 -22.29 -16.59 4.00
N THR A 159 -21.95 -15.61 4.83
CA THR A 159 -22.82 -14.48 5.18
C THR A 159 -23.22 -13.69 3.94
N ASP A 160 -24.50 -13.41 3.79
CA ASP A 160 -25.03 -12.55 2.73
C ASP A 160 -24.81 -11.08 3.09
N ASP A 161 -23.91 -10.42 2.37
CA ASP A 161 -23.52 -9.03 2.59
C ASP A 161 -24.12 -8.06 1.56
N SER A 162 -25.12 -8.48 0.80
CA SER A 162 -25.73 -7.69 -0.29
C SER A 162 -26.30 -6.34 0.19
N SER A 163 -26.76 -6.27 1.44
CA SER A 163 -27.29 -5.05 2.06
C SER A 163 -26.24 -3.97 2.34
N LYS A 164 -24.94 -4.24 2.21
CA LYS A 164 -23.86 -3.28 2.54
C LYS A 164 -23.87 -1.99 1.70
N TYR A 165 -24.53 -2.00 0.54
CA TYR A 165 -24.67 -0.84 -0.34
C TYR A 165 -26.03 -0.13 -0.20
N ALA A 166 -26.92 -0.63 0.66
CA ALA A 166 -28.24 -0.07 0.85
C ALA A 166 -28.26 0.88 2.07
N TRP A 167 -28.73 2.10 1.84
CA TRP A 167 -28.89 3.12 2.88
C TRP A 167 -30.27 2.99 3.54
N ASP A 168 -30.35 3.27 4.84
CA ASP A 168 -31.59 3.26 5.64
C ASP A 168 -32.35 1.91 5.66
N VAL A 169 -31.64 0.79 5.59
CA VAL A 169 -32.22 -0.56 5.67
C VAL A 169 -31.90 -1.22 7.01
N GLU A 170 -32.93 -1.61 7.77
CA GLU A 170 -32.78 -2.51 8.91
C GLU A 170 -32.57 -3.95 8.41
N THR A 171 -31.37 -4.48 8.61
CA THR A 171 -31.05 -5.87 8.25
C THR A 171 -31.25 -6.78 9.45
N ALA A 172 -32.37 -7.49 9.49
CA ALA A 172 -32.59 -8.56 10.47
C ALA A 172 -31.66 -9.75 10.16
N ALA A 173 -30.82 -10.11 11.12
CA ALA A 173 -29.84 -11.20 11.00
C ALA A 173 -30.03 -12.23 12.13
N SER A 174 -29.70 -13.49 11.84
CA SER A 174 -29.65 -14.59 12.80
C SER A 174 -28.22 -15.05 13.01
N ILE A 175 -27.87 -15.36 14.27
CA ILE A 175 -26.56 -15.89 14.64
C ILE A 175 -26.49 -17.35 14.20
N LYS A 176 -25.49 -17.69 13.39
CA LYS A 176 -25.23 -19.04 12.90
C LYS A 176 -24.14 -19.76 13.68
N ALA A 177 -23.16 -19.02 14.17
CA ALA A 177 -22.13 -19.57 15.03
C ALA A 177 -21.53 -18.48 15.92
N VAL A 178 -20.96 -18.90 17.05
CA VAL A 178 -20.18 -18.03 17.93
C VAL A 178 -18.83 -18.68 18.13
N PHE A 179 -17.74 -17.92 18.03
CA PHE A 179 -16.40 -18.43 18.25
C PHE A 179 -15.65 -17.58 19.26
N GLY A 180 -14.92 -18.27 20.13
CA GLY A 180 -13.99 -17.68 21.06
C GLY A 180 -12.56 -17.79 20.54
N THR A 181 -11.62 -17.48 21.41
CA THR A 181 -10.20 -17.51 21.10
C THR A 181 -9.63 -18.92 20.95
N ASP A 182 -10.36 -19.93 21.43
CA ASP A 182 -9.96 -21.35 21.43
C ASP A 182 -10.84 -22.20 20.49
N GLY A 183 -11.68 -21.58 19.65
CA GLY A 183 -12.53 -22.26 18.67
C GLY A 183 -14.01 -21.89 18.75
N PHE A 184 -14.86 -22.63 18.03
CA PHE A 184 -16.31 -22.44 18.06
C PHE A 184 -16.90 -22.91 19.39
N LEU A 185 -17.82 -22.12 19.93
CA LEU A 185 -18.51 -22.41 21.17
C LEU A 185 -19.72 -23.30 20.90
N GLU A 186 -19.94 -24.30 21.76
CA GLU A 186 -21.15 -25.12 21.71
C GLU A 186 -22.36 -24.36 22.27
N GLU A 187 -23.55 -24.74 21.83
CA GLU A 187 -24.81 -24.14 22.28
C GLU A 187 -24.97 -24.29 23.79
N GLY A 188 -25.18 -23.17 24.50
CA GLY A 188 -25.30 -23.14 25.96
C GLY A 188 -23.98 -22.88 26.71
N SER A 189 -22.86 -22.70 26.00
CA SER A 189 -21.59 -22.26 26.60
C SER A 189 -21.67 -20.81 27.08
N SER A 190 -20.98 -20.49 28.17
CA SER A 190 -20.83 -19.12 28.67
C SER A 190 -19.36 -18.69 28.58
N VAL A 191 -19.17 -17.40 28.33
CA VAL A 191 -17.85 -16.76 28.32
C VAL A 191 -17.66 -15.88 29.56
N GLY A 192 -16.42 -15.72 29.99
CA GLY A 192 -16.08 -14.90 31.15
C GLY A 192 -16.41 -13.43 30.92
N SER A 193 -16.75 -12.70 31.99
CA SER A 193 -16.97 -11.25 31.90
C SER A 193 -15.71 -10.54 31.42
N GLY A 194 -15.80 -9.82 30.30
CA GLY A 194 -14.67 -9.12 29.68
C GLY A 194 -13.99 -9.89 28.54
N GLU A 195 -14.43 -11.12 28.23
CA GLU A 195 -13.95 -11.86 27.07
C GLU A 195 -14.63 -11.38 25.78
N THR A 196 -13.86 -11.30 24.70
CA THR A 196 -14.39 -10.96 23.37
C THR A 196 -14.77 -12.25 22.65
N VAL A 197 -15.95 -12.25 22.02
CA VAL A 197 -16.41 -13.35 21.15
C VAL A 197 -16.69 -12.84 19.74
N GLY A 198 -16.44 -13.68 18.76
CA GLY A 198 -16.80 -13.44 17.37
C GLY A 198 -18.14 -14.09 17.08
N ILE A 199 -18.98 -13.41 16.30
CA ILE A 199 -20.29 -13.94 15.87
C ILE A 199 -20.30 -14.06 14.35
N VAL A 200 -20.86 -15.17 13.87
CA VAL A 200 -21.11 -15.42 12.45
C VAL A 200 -22.61 -15.25 12.21
N LEU A 201 -22.98 -14.36 11.30
CA LEU A 201 -24.36 -14.04 10.96
C LEU A 201 -24.72 -14.64 9.60
N ASP A 202 -26.01 -14.86 9.36
CA ASP A 202 -26.50 -15.19 8.01
C ASP A 202 -26.54 -14.00 7.06
N LYS A 203 -26.75 -12.79 7.60
CA LYS A 203 -26.81 -11.53 6.85
C LYS A 203 -26.04 -10.43 7.55
N SER A 204 -25.45 -9.53 6.79
CA SER A 204 -24.74 -8.37 7.33
C SER A 204 -24.83 -7.17 6.39
N SER A 205 -24.81 -5.96 6.96
CA SER A 205 -24.61 -4.71 6.23
C SER A 205 -23.15 -4.22 6.32
N PHE A 206 -22.26 -4.97 6.96
CA PHE A 206 -20.84 -4.64 7.11
C PHE A 206 -20.00 -5.22 5.97
N TYR A 207 -18.87 -4.55 5.67
CA TYR A 207 -17.85 -5.09 4.77
C TYR A 207 -17.05 -6.18 5.47
N ALA A 208 -16.72 -7.25 4.74
CA ALA A 208 -15.93 -8.37 5.26
C ALA A 208 -14.54 -7.99 5.81
N GLU A 209 -13.98 -6.86 5.37
CA GLU A 209 -12.67 -6.36 5.83
C GLU A 209 -12.77 -5.38 7.02
N ALA A 210 -13.97 -4.88 7.30
CA ALA A 210 -14.23 -3.86 8.32
C ALA A 210 -15.22 -4.34 9.40
N GLY A 211 -15.63 -5.61 9.35
CA GLY A 211 -16.46 -6.31 10.32
C GLY A 211 -15.63 -7.24 11.19
#